data_AF-A0A941ZXZ8-F1
#
_entry.id   AF-A0A941ZXZ8-F1
#
_cell.length_a   1.000
_cell.length_b   1.000
_cell.length_c   1.000
_cell.angle_alpha   90.00
_cell.angle_beta   90.00
_cell.angle_gamma   90.00
#
_symmetry.space_group_name_H-M   'P 1'
#
loop_
_entity.id
_entity.type
_entity.pdbx_description
1 polymer ?
#
loop_
_entity_poly.entity_id
_entity_poly.type
_entity_poly.pdbx_seq_one_letter_code
_entity_poly.pdbx_strand_id
1 'polypeptide(L)'
;TNGQNSVTLGVIRQSRANTLAVSAGVRAELERLRPQLPESVRMTVATDDALFIRASIVEVVTTLLIAVGVVVLVIFTFLYSARATLIPTLVIPVSVVGSFMLLAALGFSINLLTLLALILAIGLVVDDAIVVLEWRTSSAGWIAANPRWPPPITARGKLPSPCSPPARC
;
A
#
# COMPACT_ATOMS: atom_id res chain seq x y z
N THR A 1 0.47 -24.61 -37.20
CA THR A 1 -0.76 -23.93 -36.73
C THR A 1 -1.44 -23.30 -37.94
N ASN A 2 -2.76 -23.45 -38.11
CA ASN A 2 -3.50 -23.22 -39.39
C ASN A 2 -3.18 -24.23 -40.51
N GLY A 3 -3.09 -25.53 -40.19
CA GLY A 3 -2.88 -26.59 -41.20
C GLY A 3 -1.45 -26.71 -41.75
N GLN A 4 -0.52 -25.84 -41.34
CA GLN A 4 0.91 -25.95 -41.68
C GLN A 4 1.71 -26.60 -40.54
N ASN A 5 2.72 -27.42 -40.91
CA ASN A 5 3.68 -28.02 -39.98
C ASN A 5 4.35 -26.92 -39.15
N SER A 6 4.21 -27.01 -37.83
CA SER A 6 4.77 -26.06 -36.88
C SER A 6 5.38 -26.80 -35.71
N VAL A 7 6.54 -26.34 -35.25
CA VAL A 7 7.14 -26.77 -33.98
C VAL A 7 6.74 -25.74 -32.93
N THR A 8 6.07 -26.18 -31.88
CA THR A 8 5.69 -25.33 -30.75
C THR A 8 6.72 -25.50 -29.63
N LEU A 9 7.38 -24.42 -29.25
CA LEU A 9 8.27 -24.36 -28.10
C LEU A 9 7.55 -23.67 -26.94
N GLY A 10 7.34 -24.40 -25.85
CA GLY A 10 6.77 -23.86 -24.62
C GLY A 10 7.88 -23.39 -23.68
N VAL A 11 7.94 -22.09 -23.40
CA VAL A 11 8.86 -21.57 -22.39
C VAL A 11 8.13 -21.47 -21.05
N ILE A 12 8.48 -22.37 -20.14
CA ILE A 12 7.97 -22.36 -18.77
C ILE A 12 8.90 -21.58 -17.85
N ARG A 13 8.31 -20.63 -17.12
CA ARG A 13 8.98 -19.78 -16.14
C ARG A 13 9.43 -20.63 -14.95
N GLN A 14 10.63 -20.40 -14.43
CA GLN A 14 10.99 -20.95 -13.12
C GLN A 14 10.23 -20.21 -12.01
N SER A 15 9.79 -20.93 -10.95
CA SER A 15 8.85 -20.42 -9.93
C SER A 15 9.28 -19.16 -9.17
N ARG A 16 10.57 -18.78 -9.23
CA ARG A 16 11.12 -17.56 -8.60
C ARG A 16 11.36 -16.41 -9.59
N ALA A 17 11.19 -16.64 -10.88
CA ALA A 17 11.51 -15.68 -11.92
C ALA A 17 10.30 -14.80 -12.28
N ASN A 18 10.54 -13.49 -12.39
CA ASN A 18 9.53 -12.52 -12.81
C ASN A 18 9.10 -12.82 -14.26
N THR A 19 7.82 -13.13 -14.47
CA THR A 19 7.22 -13.40 -15.78
C THR A 19 7.54 -12.33 -16.82
N LEU A 20 7.52 -11.06 -16.41
CA LEU A 20 7.79 -9.93 -17.29
C LEU A 20 9.25 -9.92 -17.76
N ALA A 21 10.18 -10.22 -16.86
CA ALA A 21 11.61 -10.28 -17.16
C ALA A 21 11.95 -11.52 -18.00
N VAL A 22 11.32 -12.67 -17.73
CA VAL A 22 11.49 -13.90 -18.50
C VAL A 22 10.97 -13.72 -19.92
N SER A 23 9.77 -13.17 -20.11
CA SER A 23 9.23 -12.91 -21.46
C SER A 23 10.10 -11.90 -22.23
N ALA A 24 10.56 -10.82 -21.58
CA ALA A 24 11.47 -9.87 -22.20
C ALA A 24 12.80 -10.51 -22.63
N GLY A 25 13.38 -11.38 -21.79
CA GLY A 25 14.61 -12.12 -22.10
C GLY A 25 14.43 -13.12 -23.25
N VAL A 26 13.30 -13.84 -23.27
CA VAL A 26 12.95 -14.76 -24.36
C VAL A 26 12.78 -14.00 -25.67
N ARG A 27 12.14 -12.83 -25.64
CA ARG A 27 11.92 -11.99 -26.82
C ARG A 27 13.23 -11.42 -27.37
N ALA A 28 14.13 -10.97 -26.49
CA ALA A 28 15.46 -10.50 -26.86
C ALA A 28 16.32 -11.62 -27.49
N GLU A 29 16.24 -12.84 -26.96
CA GLU A 29 16.95 -13.98 -27.53
C GLU A 29 16.31 -14.44 -28.85
N LEU A 30 14.98 -14.36 -28.98
CA LEU A 30 14.29 -14.60 -30.24
C LEU A 30 14.71 -13.60 -31.33
N GLU A 31 14.89 -12.32 -30.99
CA GLU A 31 15.37 -11.30 -31.92
C GLU A 31 16.83 -11.50 -32.32
N ARG A 32 17.67 -12.01 -31.41
CA ARG A 32 19.07 -12.38 -31.71
C ARG A 32 19.18 -13.59 -32.63
N LEU A 33 18.31 -14.57 -32.46
CA LEU A 33 18.30 -15.80 -33.26
C LEU A 33 17.58 -15.62 -34.60
N ARG A 34 16.64 -14.67 -34.70
CA ARG A 34 15.91 -14.31 -35.93
C ARG A 34 16.76 -14.17 -37.20
N PRO A 35 17.90 -13.44 -37.21
CA PRO A 35 18.74 -13.30 -38.39
C PRO A 35 19.53 -14.57 -38.76
N GLN A 36 19.61 -15.56 -37.87
CA GLN A 36 20.27 -16.85 -38.13
C GLN A 36 19.31 -17.91 -38.68
N LEU A 37 18.00 -17.61 -38.70
CA LEU A 37 16.97 -18.50 -39.22
C LEU A 37 16.81 -18.31 -40.74
N PRO A 38 16.64 -19.40 -41.51
CA PRO A 38 16.35 -19.31 -42.95
C PRO A 38 15.05 -18.54 -43.19
N GLU A 39 14.97 -17.78 -44.29
CA GLU A 39 13.77 -16.99 -44.65
C GLU A 39 12.47 -17.82 -44.75
N SER A 40 12.58 -19.14 -44.89
CA SER A 40 11.45 -20.08 -44.92
C SER A 40 10.80 -20.34 -43.54
N VAL A 41 11.42 -19.93 -42.44
CA VAL A 41 10.93 -20.18 -41.08
C VAL A 41 10.32 -18.91 -40.47
N ARG A 42 8.99 -18.87 -40.37
CA ARG A 42 8.26 -17.77 -39.70
C ARG A 42 8.00 -18.11 -38.23
N MET A 43 8.73 -17.46 -37.33
CA MET A 43 8.47 -17.48 -35.89
C MET A 43 7.38 -16.47 -35.51
N THR A 44 6.26 -16.97 -34.99
CA THR A 44 5.16 -16.17 -34.44
C THR A 44 4.95 -16.54 -32.98
N VAL A 45 4.92 -15.55 -32.09
CA VAL A 45 4.58 -15.76 -30.68
C VAL A 45 3.08 -16.04 -30.59
N ALA A 46 2.71 -17.27 -30.23
CA ALA A 46 1.31 -17.69 -30.21
C ALA A 46 0.55 -17.16 -28.99
N THR A 47 1.20 -17.11 -27.82
CA THR A 47 0.62 -16.65 -26.56
C THR A 47 1.72 -15.99 -25.71
N ASP A 48 1.50 -14.76 -25.25
CA ASP A 48 2.44 -14.02 -24.38
C ASP A 48 1.70 -13.45 -23.17
N ASP A 49 1.83 -14.14 -22.04
CA ASP A 49 1.21 -13.71 -20.78
C ASP A 49 1.80 -12.38 -20.26
N ALA A 50 3.01 -12.00 -20.68
CA ALA A 50 3.64 -10.76 -20.23
C ALA A 50 3.00 -9.52 -20.83
N LEU A 51 2.42 -9.59 -22.03
CA LEU A 51 1.66 -8.48 -22.62
C LEU A 51 0.41 -8.15 -21.78
N PHE A 52 -0.30 -9.19 -21.33
CA PHE A 52 -1.45 -9.05 -20.46
C PHE A 52 -1.05 -8.47 -19.09
N ILE A 53 0.00 -9.00 -18.48
CA ILE A 53 0.51 -8.49 -17.19
C ILE A 53 0.94 -7.03 -17.29
N ARG A 54 1.61 -6.63 -18.38
CA ARG A 54 2.07 -5.25 -18.58
C ARG A 54 0.90 -4.28 -18.73
N ALA A 55 -0.16 -4.69 -19.43
CA ALA A 55 -1.40 -3.91 -19.52
C ALA A 55 -2.06 -3.75 -18.14
N SER A 56 -2.16 -4.85 -17.36
CA SER A 56 -2.71 -4.80 -16.00
C SER A 56 -1.90 -3.90 -15.06
N ILE A 57 -0.57 -3.81 -15.19
CA ILE A 57 0.25 -2.90 -14.38
C ILE A 57 -0.09 -1.44 -14.64
N VAL A 58 -0.23 -1.04 -15.92
CA VAL A 58 -0.57 0.34 -16.28
C VAL A 58 -1.96 0.71 -15.74
N GLU A 59 -2.90 -0.22 -15.85
CA GLU A 59 -4.25 -0.04 -15.34
C GLU A 59 -4.28 0.09 -13.81
N VAL A 60 -3.54 -0.76 -13.09
CA VAL A 60 -3.40 -0.72 -11.63
C VAL A 60 -2.76 0.59 -11.16
N VAL A 61 -1.72 1.08 -11.84
CA VAL A 61 -1.10 2.38 -11.50
C VAL A 61 -2.08 3.54 -11.70
N THR A 62 -2.87 3.48 -12.77
CA THR A 62 -3.88 4.51 -13.06
C THR A 62 -4.99 4.49 -12.01
N THR A 63 -5.48 3.31 -11.64
CA THR A 63 -6.50 3.17 -10.57
C THR A 63 -5.94 3.59 -9.21
N LEU A 64 -4.67 3.34 -8.91
CA LEU A 64 -4.04 3.80 -7.67
C LEU A 64 -4.02 5.33 -7.58
N LEU A 65 -3.65 6.02 -8.67
CA LEU A 65 -3.67 7.48 -8.73
C LEU A 65 -5.08 8.05 -8.54
N ILE A 66 -6.07 7.45 -9.20
CA ILE A 66 -7.47 7.83 -9.04
C ILE A 66 -7.94 7.58 -7.60
N ALA A 67 -7.61 6.42 -7.03
CA ALA A 67 -7.99 6.05 -5.67
C ALA A 67 -7.41 7.03 -4.64
N VAL A 68 -6.13 7.40 -4.77
CA VAL A 68 -5.50 8.42 -3.91
C VAL A 68 -6.22 9.77 -4.06
N GLY A 69 -6.54 10.18 -5.29
CA GLY A 69 -7.29 11.42 -5.53
C GLY A 69 -8.68 11.42 -4.90
N VAL A 70 -9.41 10.31 -5.01
CA VAL A 70 -10.74 10.12 -4.41
C VAL A 70 -10.65 10.11 -2.89
N VAL A 71 -9.65 9.46 -2.30
CA VAL A 71 -9.43 9.47 -0.85
C VAL A 71 -9.20 10.90 -0.36
N VAL A 72 -8.35 11.68 -1.03
CA VAL A 72 -8.14 13.11 -0.71
C VAL A 72 -9.44 13.91 -0.79
N LEU A 73 -10.24 13.68 -1.83
CA LEU A 73 -11.53 14.36 -2.04
C LEU A 73 -12.54 14.02 -0.94
N VAL A 74 -12.69 12.74 -0.61
CA VAL A 74 -13.60 12.26 0.43
C VAL A 74 -13.18 12.80 1.80
N ILE A 75 -11.89 12.78 2.11
CA ILE A 75 -11.35 13.42 3.32
C ILE A 75 -11.75 14.90 3.33
N PHE A 76 -11.44 15.67 2.29
CA PHE A 76 -11.77 17.09 2.23
C PHE A 76 -13.27 17.36 2.45
N THR A 77 -14.13 16.48 1.95
CA THR A 77 -15.60 16.59 2.06
C THR A 77 -16.11 16.23 3.46
N PHE A 78 -15.47 15.31 4.18
CA PHE A 78 -15.89 14.90 5.54
C PHE A 78 -15.42 15.87 6.64
N LEU A 79 -14.42 16.72 6.40
CA LEU A 79 -13.75 17.50 7.46
C LEU A 79 -14.43 18.83 7.82
N TYR A 80 -15.76 18.88 7.89
CA TYR A 80 -16.37 19.93 8.72
C TYR A 80 -16.00 19.77 10.22
N SER A 81 -15.49 18.60 10.65
CA SER A 81 -14.70 18.48 11.89
C SER A 81 -13.47 17.58 11.70
N ALA A 82 -12.28 18.19 11.68
CA ALA A 82 -11.15 17.62 10.95
C ALA A 82 -10.27 16.61 11.71
N ARG A 83 -10.23 16.70 13.05
CA ARG A 83 -9.00 16.27 13.75
C ARG A 83 -8.95 14.79 14.11
N ALA A 84 -10.09 14.10 14.20
CA ALA A 84 -10.15 12.70 14.65
C ALA A 84 -10.09 11.68 13.51
N THR A 85 -10.59 12.04 12.33
CA THR A 85 -10.68 11.15 11.17
C THR A 85 -9.49 11.27 10.23
N LEU A 86 -8.69 12.34 10.34
CA LEU A 86 -7.52 12.56 9.49
C LEU A 86 -6.40 11.52 9.70
N ILE A 87 -6.29 10.97 10.92
CA ILE A 87 -5.19 10.08 11.28
C ILE A 87 -5.32 8.71 10.56
N PRO A 88 -6.44 7.97 10.64
CA PRO A 88 -6.53 6.65 10.01
C PRO A 88 -6.54 6.74 8.48
N THR A 89 -7.15 7.79 7.91
CA THR A 89 -7.31 7.89 6.45
C THR A 89 -6.00 8.16 5.71
N LEU A 90 -5.01 8.82 6.33
CA LEU A 90 -3.68 8.96 5.74
C LEU A 90 -2.80 7.76 6.03
N VAL A 91 -2.91 7.19 7.23
CA VAL A 91 -2.06 6.07 7.67
C VAL A 91 -2.30 4.80 6.85
N ILE A 92 -3.55 4.47 6.54
CA ILE A 92 -3.90 3.26 5.75
C ILE A 92 -3.26 3.26 4.34
N PRO A 93 -3.44 4.28 3.48
CA PRO A 93 -2.83 4.28 2.15
C PRO A 93 -1.30 4.37 2.22
N VAL A 94 -0.75 5.14 3.16
CA VAL A 94 0.70 5.26 3.33
C VAL A 94 1.34 3.93 3.74
N SER A 95 0.72 3.16 4.63
CA SER A 95 1.26 1.86 5.07
C SER A 95 1.28 0.82 3.95
N VAL A 96 0.24 0.81 3.10
CA VAL A 96 0.14 -0.10 1.95
C VAL A 96 1.20 0.25 0.91
N VAL A 97 1.32 1.53 0.53
CA VAL A 97 2.33 1.98 -0.44
C VAL A 97 3.75 1.72 0.08
N GLY A 98 4.01 2.02 1.36
CA GLY A 98 5.30 1.75 2.00
C GLY A 98 5.66 0.26 2.00
N SER A 99 4.69 -0.61 2.29
CA SER A 99 4.89 -2.07 2.26
C SER A 99 5.26 -2.56 0.85
N PHE A 100 4.57 -2.09 -0.19
CA PHE A 100 4.91 -2.44 -1.57
C PHE A 100 6.26 -1.88 -2.01
N MET A 101 6.63 -0.66 -1.58
CA MET A 101 7.95 -0.10 -1.83
C MET A 101 9.07 -0.94 -1.19
N LEU A 102 8.88 -1.40 0.05
CA LEU A 102 9.87 -2.26 0.73
C LEU A 102 10.02 -3.61 0.02
N LEU A 103 8.90 -4.24 -0.35
CA LEU A 103 8.90 -5.51 -1.09
C LEU A 103 9.61 -5.37 -2.44
N ALA A 104 9.40 -4.25 -3.14
CA ALA A 104 10.08 -3.94 -4.39
C ALA A 104 11.59 -3.71 -4.20
N ALA A 105 11.99 -2.98 -3.15
CA ALA A 105 13.40 -2.71 -2.85
C ALA A 105 14.18 -3.97 -2.45
N LEU A 106 13.52 -4.91 -1.77
CA LEU A 106 14.08 -6.21 -1.38
C LEU A 106 14.00 -7.27 -2.49
N GLY A 107 13.40 -6.95 -3.64
CA GLY A 107 13.22 -7.87 -4.75
C GLY A 107 12.32 -9.07 -4.42
N PHE A 108 11.41 -8.93 -3.46
CA PHE A 108 10.46 -9.98 -3.10
C PHE A 108 9.28 -10.02 -4.07
N SER A 109 8.88 -11.23 -4.45
CA SER A 109 7.70 -11.46 -5.29
C SER A 109 6.42 -11.41 -4.46
N ILE A 110 5.35 -10.89 -5.05
CA ILE A 110 4.01 -10.99 -4.47
C ILE A 110 3.56 -12.45 -4.56
N ASN A 111 3.37 -13.08 -3.41
CA ASN A 111 2.84 -14.43 -3.25
C ASN A 111 1.84 -14.48 -2.08
N LEU A 112 1.19 -15.63 -1.88
CA LEU A 112 0.18 -15.80 -0.83
C LEU A 112 0.71 -15.51 0.58
N LEU A 113 1.97 -15.86 0.88
CA LEU A 113 2.59 -15.58 2.18
C LEU A 113 2.77 -14.07 2.40
N THR A 114 3.24 -13.34 1.39
CA THR A 114 3.41 -11.88 1.46
C THR A 114 2.06 -11.17 1.51
N LEU A 115 1.03 -11.70 0.85
CA LEU A 115 -0.33 -11.16 0.90
C LEU A 115 -0.95 -11.37 2.29
N LEU A 116 -0.77 -12.55 2.89
CA LEU A 116 -1.20 -12.81 4.26
C LEU A 116 -0.49 -11.88 5.25
N ALA A 117 0.82 -11.71 5.10
CA ALA A 117 1.60 -10.78 5.93
C ALA A 117 1.13 -9.33 5.77
N LEU A 118 0.83 -8.88 4.54
CA LEU A 118 0.27 -7.56 4.26
C LEU A 118 -1.07 -7.33 4.96
N ILE A 119 -1.98 -8.32 4.92
CA ILE A 119 -3.28 -8.23 5.59
C ILE A 119 -3.11 -8.09 7.11
N LEU A 120 -2.23 -8.91 7.71
CA LEU A 120 -1.95 -8.83 9.15
C LEU A 120 -1.30 -7.49 9.54
N ALA A 121 -0.37 -6.99 8.72
CA ALA A 121 0.30 -5.72 8.95
C ALA A 121 -0.67 -4.54 8.91
N ILE A 122 -1.62 -4.52 7.97
CA ILE A 122 -2.65 -3.49 7.89
C ILE A 122 -3.52 -3.50 9.16
N GLY A 123 -3.92 -4.67 9.66
CA GLY A 123 -4.68 -4.80 10.90
C GLY A 123 -3.95 -4.18 12.10
N LEU A 124 -2.67 -4.51 12.26
CA LEU A 124 -1.84 -3.99 13.36
C LEU A 124 -1.67 -2.45 13.29
N VAL A 125 -1.52 -1.89 12.09
CA VAL A 125 -1.41 -0.43 11.89
C VAL A 125 -2.72 0.29 12.20
N VAL A 126 -3.85 -0.30 11.82
CA VAL A 126 -5.17 0.29 12.07
C VAL A 126 -5.50 0.27 13.57
N ASP A 127 -5.17 -0.81 14.26
CA ASP A 127 -5.39 -0.91 15.71
C ASP A 127 -4.64 0.20 16.47
N ASP A 128 -3.38 0.46 16.13
CA ASP A 128 -2.62 1.57 16.73
C ASP A 128 -3.26 2.94 16.44
N ALA A 129 -3.69 3.15 15.19
CA ALA A 129 -4.39 4.38 14.78
C ALA A 129 -5.76 4.56 15.46
N ILE A 130 -6.45 3.48 15.81
CA ILE A 130 -7.72 3.53 16.55
C ILE A 130 -7.46 3.79 18.03
N VAL A 131 -6.50 3.08 18.65
CA VAL A 131 -6.18 3.21 20.07
C VAL A 131 -5.76 4.65 20.41
N VAL A 132 -4.96 5.31 19.56
CA VAL A 132 -4.55 6.71 19.82
C VAL A 132 -5.74 7.68 19.78
N LEU A 133 -6.75 7.40 18.94
CA LEU A 133 -7.97 8.20 18.86
C LEU A 133 -8.89 7.95 20.06
N GLU A 134 -8.99 6.69 20.48
CA GLU A 134 -9.75 6.29 21.65
C GLU A 134 -9.16 6.89 22.93
N TRP A 135 -7.83 6.95 23.07
CA TRP A 135 -7.20 7.61 24.22
C TRP A 135 -7.61 9.07 24.35
N ARG A 136 -7.78 9.80 23.25
CA ARG A 136 -8.24 11.19 23.27
C ARG A 136 -9.69 11.33 23.74
N THR A 137 -10.56 10.36 23.46
CA THR A 137 -11.98 10.40 23.87
C THR A 137 -12.17 9.87 25.29
N SER A 138 -11.45 8.80 25.64
CA SER A 138 -11.50 8.11 26.93
C SER A 138 -10.86 8.95 28.05
N SER A 139 -9.73 9.62 27.79
CA SER A 139 -9.06 10.44 28.80
C SER A 139 -9.93 11.58 29.35
N ALA A 140 -10.85 12.13 28.57
CA ALA A 140 -11.79 13.15 29.04
C ALA A 140 -12.77 12.61 30.10
N GLY A 141 -13.26 11.37 29.94
CA GLY A 141 -14.15 10.72 30.89
C GLY A 141 -13.42 10.16 32.13
N TRP A 142 -12.22 9.60 31.94
CA TRP A 142 -11.40 9.05 33.03
C TRP A 142 -10.91 10.12 34.02
N ILE A 143 -10.57 11.32 33.54
CA ILE A 143 -10.17 12.44 34.42
C ILE A 143 -11.37 12.97 35.22
N ALA A 144 -12.55 13.01 34.62
CA ALA A 144 -13.78 13.39 35.33
C ALA A 144 -14.20 12.36 36.38
N ALA A 145 -13.95 11.06 36.13
CA ALA A 145 -14.31 9.97 37.03
C ALA A 145 -13.31 9.73 38.18
N ASN A 146 -12.05 10.20 38.08
CA ASN A 146 -11.04 9.94 39.11
C ASN A 146 -10.30 11.23 39.58
N PRO A 147 -10.88 12.00 40.53
CA PRO A 147 -10.33 13.28 40.99
C PRO A 147 -9.03 13.17 41.80
N ARG A 148 -8.55 11.95 42.08
CA ARG A 148 -7.30 11.71 42.81
C ARG A 148 -6.05 11.80 41.92
N TRP A 149 -6.20 11.84 40.60
CA TRP A 149 -5.08 12.03 39.67
C TRP A 149 -4.85 13.52 39.38
N PRO A 150 -3.59 14.01 39.44
CA PRO A 150 -3.29 15.39 39.09
C PRO A 150 -3.63 15.66 37.61
N PRO A 151 -4.14 16.85 37.27
CA PRO A 151 -4.51 17.17 35.90
C PRO A 151 -3.29 17.12 34.97
N PRO A 152 -3.51 16.80 33.67
CA PRO A 152 -2.44 16.78 32.67
C PRO A 152 -1.69 18.12 32.66
N ILE A 153 -0.39 18.06 32.42
CA ILE A 153 0.53 19.23 32.41
C ILE A 153 0.02 20.39 31.52
N THR A 154 -0.77 20.09 30.49
CA THR A 154 -1.40 21.07 29.60
C THR A 154 -2.51 21.90 30.27
N ALA A 155 -3.16 21.39 31.32
CA ALA A 155 -4.16 22.11 32.11
C ALA A 155 -3.55 22.86 33.31
N ARG A 156 -2.31 22.52 33.69
CA ARG A 156 -1.61 23.11 34.86
C ARG A 156 -1.30 24.61 34.69
N GLY A 157 -1.19 25.10 33.45
CA GLY A 157 -0.97 26.52 33.15
C GLY A 157 -2.24 27.39 33.01
N LYS A 158 -3.44 26.79 33.07
CA LYS A 158 -4.73 27.50 33.00
C LYS A 158 -5.47 27.59 34.33
N LEU A 159 -4.93 27.00 35.39
CA LEU A 159 -5.47 27.17 36.74
C LEU A 159 -5.05 28.55 37.24
N PRO A 160 -5.98 29.41 37.70
CA PRO A 160 -5.58 30.61 38.42
C PRO A 160 -4.71 30.17 39.59
N SER A 161 -3.53 30.78 39.69
CA SER A 161 -2.58 30.58 40.77
C SER A 161 -3.31 30.62 42.12
N PRO A 162 -3.10 29.65 43.02
CA PRO A 162 -3.76 29.68 44.31
C PRO A 162 -3.30 30.95 45.05
N CYS A 163 -4.26 31.81 45.37
CA CYS A 163 -4.03 32.96 46.23
C CYS A 163 -3.28 32.50 47.48
N SER A 164 -2.08 33.03 47.67
CA SER A 164 -1.39 32.96 48.97
C SER A 164 -2.23 33.73 49.99
N PRO A 165 -2.53 33.18 51.17
CA PRO A 165 -3.02 34.00 52.26
C PRO A 165 -1.90 34.98 52.67
N PRO A 166 -2.21 36.23 53.08
CA PRO A 166 -3.49 36.74 53.58
C PRO A 166 -3.99 37.95 52.78
N ALA A 167 -4.76 37.74 51.71
CA ALA A 167 -5.55 38.82 51.10
C ALA A 167 -6.97 38.31 50.86
N ARG A 168 -7.92 38.98 51.50
CA ARG A 168 -9.36 38.73 51.43
C ARG A 168 -9.82 38.95 49.98
N CYS A 169 -10.70 38.06 49.50
CA CYS A 169 -11.36 38.15 48.20
C CYS A 169 -12.07 39.50 48.00
#